data_AF-A0A2V5W7U0-F1
#
_entry.id   AF-A0A2V5W7U0-F1
#
_cell.length_a   1.000
_cell.length_b   1.000
_cell.length_c   1.000
_cell.angle_alpha   90.00
_cell.angle_beta   90.00
_cell.angle_gamma   90.00
#
_symmetry.space_group_name_H-M   'P 1'
#
loop_
_entity.id
_entity.type
_entity.pdbx_description
1 polymer ?
#
loop_
_entity_poly.entity_id
_entity_poly.type
_entity_poly.pdbx_seq_one_letter_code
_entity_poly.pdbx_strand_id
1 'polypeptide(L)' 'TSVAANYRATCRARSKAEFIAKIRIVLEEADETLLWLELIYEAKLLPSKRVEPLLVEANELVAVMVTSRKSAASNLKSAI' A
#
# COMPACT_ATOMS: atom_id res chain seq x y z
N THR A 1 0.05 -6.24 8.98
CA THR A 1 0.66 -7.54 8.56
C THR A 1 0.16 -7.99 7.19
N SER A 2 -1.11 -7.78 6.87
CA SER A 2 -1.74 -8.12 5.58
C SER A 2 -1.03 -7.54 4.35
N VAL A 3 -0.50 -6.32 4.44
CA VAL A 3 0.26 -5.65 3.35
C VAL A 3 1.32 -6.58 2.74
N ALA A 4 2.19 -7.15 3.57
CA ALA A 4 3.28 -8.02 3.12
C ALA A 4 2.76 -9.35 2.53
N ALA A 5 1.74 -9.94 3.15
CA ALA A 5 1.14 -11.19 2.69
C ALA A 5 0.47 -11.02 1.32
N ASN A 6 -0.34 -9.97 1.16
CA ASN A 6 -1.01 -9.63 -0.09
C ASN A 6 -0.02 -9.22 -1.18
N TYR A 7 1.07 -8.53 -0.83
CA TYR A 7 2.13 -8.22 -1.80
C TYR A 7 2.81 -9.48 -2.31
N ARG A 8 3.13 -10.42 -1.42
CA ARG A 8 3.69 -11.73 -1.81
C ARG A 8 2.74 -12.52 -2.72
N ALA A 9 1.43 -12.44 -2.48
CA ALA A 9 0.41 -13.04 -3.35
C ALA A 9 0.27 -12.31 -4.70
N THR A 10 0.47 -10.99 -4.73
CA THR A 10 0.50 -10.15 -5.93
C THR A 10 1.66 -10.55 -6.85
N CYS A 11 2.85 -10.81 -6.29
CA CYS A 11 4.01 -11.30 -7.04
C CYS A 11 3.78 -12.67 -7.71
N ARG A 12 2.72 -13.39 -7.35
CA ARG A 12 2.32 -14.67 -7.95
C ARG A 12 1.12 -14.57 -8.89
N ALA A 13 0.74 -13.35 -9.29
CA ALA A 13 -0.36 -13.14 -10.23
C ALA A 13 -0.06 -13.81 -11.58
N ARG A 14 -1.10 -14.39 -12.21
CA ARG A 14 -1.00 -15.12 -13.48
C ARG A 14 -1.29 -14.26 -14.70
N SER A 15 -1.71 -13.02 -14.49
CA SER A 15 -1.94 -12.04 -15.54
C SER A 15 -1.69 -10.61 -15.05
N LYS A 16 -1.49 -9.68 -15.99
CA LYS A 16 -1.41 -8.24 -15.69
C LYS A 16 -2.67 -7.73 -15.00
N ALA A 17 -3.86 -8.18 -15.42
CA ALA A 17 -5.12 -7.80 -14.81
C ALA A 17 -5.24 -8.31 -13.36
N GLU A 18 -4.83 -9.56 -13.10
CA GLU A 18 -4.80 -10.12 -11.75
C GLU A 18 -3.78 -9.37 -10.87
N PHE A 19 -2.61 -9.02 -11.41
CA PHE A 19 -1.61 -8.22 -10.69
C PHE A 19 -2.18 -6.87 -10.26
N ILE A 20 -2.86 -6.16 -11.17
CA ILE A 20 -3.50 -4.85 -10.89
C ILE A 20 -4.60 -4.99 -9.83
N ALA A 21 -5.40 -6.06 -9.88
CA ALA A 21 -6.42 -6.31 -8.87
C ALA A 21 -5.81 -6.57 -7.49
N LYS A 22 -4.76 -7.42 -7.40
CA LYS A 22 -4.13 -7.77 -6.13
C LYS A 22 -3.30 -6.62 -5.54
N ILE A 23 -2.58 -5.84 -6.35
CA ILE A 23 -1.83 -4.68 -5.84
C ILE A 23 -2.76 -3.61 -5.26
N ARG A 24 -4.02 -3.54 -5.72
CA ARG A 24 -5.04 -2.66 -5.12
C ARG A 24 -5.39 -3.10 -3.70
N ILE A 25 -5.49 -4.40 -3.43
CA ILE A 25 -5.70 -4.92 -2.08
C ILE A 25 -4.51 -4.53 -1.18
N VAL A 26 -3.27 -4.66 -1.67
CA VAL A 26 -2.08 -4.22 -0.92
C VAL A 26 -2.14 -2.72 -0.57
N LEU A 27 -2.58 -1.91 -1.53
CA LEU A 27 -2.76 -0.46 -1.33
C LEU A 27 -3.83 -0.18 -0.26
N GLU A 28 -4.99 -0.84 -0.33
CA GLU A 28 -6.08 -0.67 0.65
C GLU A 28 -5.59 -1.01 2.07
N GLU A 29 -4.84 -2.10 2.24
CA GLU A 29 -4.29 -2.52 3.54
C GLU A 29 -3.19 -1.58 4.07
N ALA A 30 -2.40 -0.99 3.18
CA ALA A 30 -1.36 -0.03 3.54
C ALA A 30 -1.97 1.30 3.97
N ASP A 31 -2.99 1.76 3.25
CA ASP A 31 -3.75 2.98 3.55
C ASP A 31 -4.50 2.84 4.88
N GLU A 32 -5.12 1.68 5.14
CA GLU A 32 -5.75 1.41 6.43
C GLU A 32 -4.73 1.46 7.58
N THR A 33 -3.52 0.92 7.38
CA THR A 33 -2.44 1.02 8.38
C THR A 33 -2.03 2.47 8.63
N LEU A 34 -1.93 3.30 7.57
CA LEU A 34 -1.64 4.73 7.70
C LEU A 34 -2.73 5.44 8.51
N LEU A 35 -4.01 5.19 8.21
CA LEU A 35 -5.14 5.72 8.97
C LEU A 35 -5.04 5.36 10.47
N TRP A 36 -4.72 4.11 10.81
CA TRP A 36 -4.56 3.73 12.22
C TRP A 36 -3.42 4.48 12.91
N LEU A 37 -2.31 4.72 12.21
CA LEU A 37 -1.19 5.51 12.74
C LEU A 37 -1.58 6.99 12.94
N GLU A 38 -2.36 7.56 12.03
CA GLU A 38 -2.90 8.93 12.15
C GLU A 38 -3.79 9.04 13.38
N LEU A 39 -4.72 8.10 13.56
CA LEU A 39 -5.60 8.06 14.74
C LEU A 39 -4.80 7.90 16.05
N ILE A 40 -3.77 7.06 16.08
CA ILE A 40 -2.89 6.89 17.24
C ILE A 40 -2.15 8.19 17.57
N TYR A 41 -1.65 8.89 16.53
CA TYR A 41 -0.94 10.15 16.67
C TYR A 41 -1.85 11.25 17.19
N GLU A 42 -3.02 11.44 16.59
CA GLU A 42 -4.00 12.46 16.96
C GLU A 42 -4.57 12.25 18.37
N ALA A 43 -4.88 11.01 18.72
CA ALA A 43 -5.36 10.65 20.05
C ALA A 43 -4.25 10.65 21.12
N LYS A 44 -2.99 10.94 20.74
CA LYS A 44 -1.82 10.98 21.62
C LYS A 44 -1.64 9.68 22.44
N LEU A 45 -1.98 8.53 21.84
CA LEU A 45 -1.89 7.23 22.50
C LEU A 45 -0.43 6.76 22.66
N LEU A 46 0.48 7.29 21.85
CA LEU A 46 1.92 7.05 21.93
C LEU A 46 2.70 8.37 21.76
N PRO A 47 3.95 8.45 22.25
CA PRO A 47 4.79 9.62 22.02
C PRO A 47 5.02 9.86 20.52
N SER A 48 4.83 11.10 20.05
CA SER A 48 4.98 11.49 18.63
C SER A 48 6.26 10.97 17.98
N LYS A 49 7.39 11.04 18.70
CA LYS A 49 8.71 10.52 18.26
C LYS A 49 8.73 9.03 17.86
N ARG A 50 7.74 8.24 18.30
CA ARG A 50 7.60 6.83 17.94
C ARG A 50 6.66 6.61 16.75
N VAL A 51 5.74 7.55 16.50
CA VAL A 51 4.67 7.40 15.51
C VAL A 51 5.00 8.16 14.22
N GLU A 52 5.60 9.34 14.31
CA GLU A 52 5.98 10.15 13.15
C GLU A 52 6.84 9.39 12.13
N PRO A 53 7.89 8.63 12.52
CA PRO A 53 8.66 7.86 11.54
C PRO A 53 7.82 6.80 10.84
N LEU A 54 6.88 6.19 11.55
CA LEU A 54 5.98 5.16 11.01
C LEU A 54 4.94 5.77 10.07
N LEU A 55 4.44 6.97 10.36
CA LEU A 55 3.55 7.71 9.46
C LEU A 55 4.23 8.01 8.13
N VAL A 56 5.48 8.48 8.19
CA VAL A 56 6.30 8.74 6.99
C VAL A 56 6.48 7.46 6.18
N GLU A 57 6.95 6.38 6.82
CA GLU A 57 7.16 5.09 6.15
C GLU A 57 5.86 4.51 5.56
N ALA A 58 4.76 4.54 6.31
CA ALA A 58 3.47 4.05 5.82
C ALA A 58 2.98 4.83 4.60
N ASN A 59 3.13 6.16 4.61
CA ASN A 59 2.78 7.00 3.47
C ASN A 59 3.68 6.76 2.25
N GLU A 60 4.98 6.51 2.45
CA GLU A 60 5.89 6.10 1.38
C GLU A 60 5.47 4.76 0.76
N LEU A 61 5.08 3.78 1.59
CA LEU A 61 4.58 2.49 1.11
C LEU A 61 3.29 2.66 0.30
N VAL A 62 2.34 3.49 0.76
CA VAL A 62 1.13 3.84 0.00
C VAL A 62 1.50 4.44 -1.36
N ALA A 63 2.42 5.41 -1.39
CA ALA A 63 2.87 6.05 -2.62
C ALA A 63 3.51 5.06 -3.61
N VAL A 64 4.32 4.12 -3.11
CA VAL A 64 4.89 3.04 -3.92
C VAL A 64 3.78 2.19 -4.53
N MET A 65 2.81 1.71 -3.74
CA MET A 65 1.73 0.85 -4.25
C MET A 65 0.83 1.58 -5.26
N VAL A 66 0.52 2.86 -5.04
CA VAL A 66 -0.19 3.71 -6.01
C VAL A 66 0.57 3.78 -7.34
N THR A 67 1.88 4.02 -7.27
CA THR A 67 2.74 4.15 -8.46
C THR A 67 2.86 2.82 -9.20
N SER A 68 3.05 1.70 -8.48
CA SER A 68 3.06 0.35 -9.05
C SER A 68 1.76 0.03 -9.79
N ARG A 69 0.60 0.36 -9.18
CA ARG A 69 -0.71 0.17 -9.82
C ARG A 69 -0.86 1.00 -11.09
N LYS A 70 -0.50 2.29 -11.05
CA LYS A 70 -0.58 3.20 -12.20
C LYS A 70 0.30 2.71 -13.36
N SER A 71 1.55 2.34 -13.06
CA SER A 71 2.50 1.82 -14.04
C SER A 71 1.98 0.53 -14.70
N ALA A 72 1.53 -0.44 -13.89
CA ALA A 72 0.97 -1.70 -14.39
C ALA A 72 -0.27 -1.48 -15.28
N ALA A 73 -1.17 -0.58 -14.89
CA ALA A 73 -2.36 -0.25 -15.67
C ALA A 73 -2.03 0.43 -17.01
N SER A 74 -1.05 1.34 -17.02
CA SER A 74 -0.57 1.97 -18.27
C SER A 74 -0.01 0.92 -19.24
N ASN A 75 0.84 0.03 -18.74
CA ASN A 75 1.47 -1.04 -19.53
C ASN A 75 0.51 -2.12 -20.02
N LEU A 76 -0.70 -2.21 -19.45
CA LEU A 76 -1.77 -3.07 -19.96
C LEU A 76 -2.50 -2.38 -21.11
N LYS A 77 -2.82 -1.08 -20.99
CA LYS A 77 -3.47 -0.30 -22.05
C LYS A 77 -2.61 -0.19 -23.31
N SER A 78 -1.30 -0.05 -23.19
CA SER A 78 -0.39 0.00 -24.34
C SER A 78 -0.20 -1.34 -25.06
N ALA A 79 -0.64 -2.45 -24.46
CA ALA A 79 -0.52 -3.80 -25.03
C ALA A 79 -1.80 -4.28 -25.73
N ILE A 80 -2.86 -3.46 -25.69
CA ILE A 80 -4.15 -3.65 -26.35
C ILE A 80 -4.20 -2.65 -27.51
#